data_AF-A0A2I5HQM4-F1
#
_entry.id   AF-A0A2I5HQM4-F1
#
_cell.length_a   1.000
_cell.length_b   1.000
_cell.length_c   1.000
_cell.angle_alpha   90.00
_cell.angle_beta   90.00
_cell.angle_gamma   90.00
#
_symmetry.space_group_name_H-M   'P 1'
#
loop_
_entity.id
_entity.type
_entity.pdbx_description
1 polymer ?
#
loop_
_entity_poly.entity_id
_entity_poly.type
_entity_poly.pdbx_seq_one_letter_code
_entity_poly.pdbx_strand_id
1 'polypeptide(L)'
;MDETMAATPKAVKIAMDNASARLAKERNLADLPNIPLALSNLTLADVKKAVEQTHLGLSKLPQFRPATEDDLTSLPAGYMALSKNATPGGPLPDENWHYLEVAGNIDNPSNNPRRKGAVIRLTQVSNPGISWTGAKFDDGSTTTAKFTWARDFNSLNKPTPEDVGLAATKKAINDTQTGLAVQGVMWISTADDLSNLPAGAHRFARNNTGVTVLPSDGYFFLEVLAKRDTANGSCILATSDTRDVWIGFRYTVPDEANFTWIQLNQTVENLGLTEAVKRALNAVQKNGDEMTGNLYLKNDGRVNFCIMNEDGTPRMWLFKDKGGDGIHINNGNDGGGDYVFHKDGSFYAPLAVRAGGSKKLAVRSDNNSELSAHFNLWGAANRPTVIELDDDQGWHLYSQRNPDGSILFTVNGDIMANRKLNVGDATFSSDGNINGSVWGGWLNDWLNNNLSRKNTASLETNGWFKDASTGLIIQWGITGGNLNKAVVNLPIPFPNAGLWSLGWVAGTLDMGNDDWSNSASLLNNSQLTVTTDHWWSTAWIAIGK
;
A
#
# COMPACT_ATOMS: atom_id res chain seq x y z
N MET A 1 -58.51 -78.35 -13.92
CA MET A 1 -57.82 -77.68 -12.80
C MET A 1 -58.61 -78.06 -11.56
N ASP A 2 -57.90 -78.52 -10.53
CA ASP A 2 -58.48 -78.79 -9.20
C ASP A 2 -58.81 -77.45 -8.52
N GLU A 3 -60.00 -77.32 -7.92
CA GLU A 3 -60.48 -76.10 -7.26
C GLU A 3 -59.68 -75.75 -5.99
N THR A 4 -58.81 -76.66 -5.53
CA THR A 4 -57.95 -76.44 -4.36
C THR A 4 -56.58 -75.83 -4.68
N MET A 5 -56.25 -75.62 -5.96
CA MET A 5 -54.96 -75.05 -6.39
C MET A 5 -55.05 -73.53 -6.62
N ALA A 6 -54.19 -72.76 -5.96
CA ALA A 6 -54.13 -71.31 -6.15
C ALA A 6 -53.70 -70.93 -7.58
N ALA A 7 -54.48 -70.06 -8.24
CA ALA A 7 -54.17 -69.58 -9.59
C ALA A 7 -52.93 -68.68 -9.60
N THR A 8 -52.07 -68.82 -10.62
CA THR A 8 -50.89 -67.95 -10.77
C THR A 8 -51.33 -66.49 -10.99
N PRO A 9 -50.55 -65.49 -10.52
CA PRO A 9 -50.88 -64.07 -10.75
C PRO A 9 -51.09 -63.72 -12.23
N LYS A 10 -50.40 -64.43 -13.14
CA LYS A 10 -50.59 -64.28 -14.59
C LYS A 10 -51.96 -64.79 -15.05
N ALA A 11 -52.43 -65.92 -14.52
CA ALA A 11 -53.77 -66.44 -14.80
C ALA A 11 -54.86 -65.53 -14.21
N VAL A 12 -54.67 -65.02 -12.99
CA VAL A 12 -55.58 -64.04 -12.37
C VAL A 12 -55.62 -62.74 -13.17
N LYS A 13 -54.46 -62.24 -13.62
CA LYS A 13 -54.39 -61.04 -14.46
C LYS A 13 -55.06 -61.25 -15.82
N ILE A 14 -54.85 -62.39 -16.50
CA ILE A 14 -55.52 -62.68 -17.78
C ILE A 14 -57.05 -62.76 -17.58
N ALA A 15 -57.50 -63.38 -16.49
CA ALA A 15 -58.93 -63.43 -16.17
C ALA A 15 -59.50 -62.04 -15.84
N MET A 16 -58.77 -61.22 -15.06
CA MET A 16 -59.17 -59.84 -14.74
C MET A 16 -59.12 -58.92 -15.95
N ASP A 17 -58.13 -59.06 -16.84
CA ASP A 17 -58.03 -58.28 -18.08
C ASP A 17 -59.17 -58.65 -19.04
N ASN A 18 -59.52 -59.94 -19.16
CA ASN A 18 -60.66 -60.39 -19.97
C ASN A 18 -62.00 -59.95 -19.36
N ALA A 19 -62.15 -60.02 -18.04
CA ALA A 19 -63.32 -59.50 -17.33
C ALA A 19 -63.45 -57.98 -17.49
N SER A 20 -62.35 -57.24 -17.34
CA SER A 20 -62.30 -55.79 -17.52
C SER A 20 -62.59 -55.39 -18.97
N ALA A 21 -62.08 -56.16 -19.94
CA ALA A 21 -62.39 -55.97 -21.35
C ALA A 21 -63.85 -56.28 -21.68
N ARG A 22 -64.51 -57.24 -21.01
CA ARG A 22 -65.96 -57.50 -21.18
C ARG A 22 -66.84 -56.49 -20.45
N LEU A 23 -66.35 -55.88 -19.37
CA LEU A 23 -67.03 -54.83 -18.61
C LEU A 23 -66.76 -53.41 -19.14
N ALA A 24 -65.85 -53.26 -20.11
CA ALA A 24 -65.55 -51.98 -20.74
C ALA A 24 -66.79 -51.43 -21.45
N LYS A 25 -67.28 -50.26 -21.01
CA LYS A 25 -68.50 -49.58 -21.47
C LYS A 25 -68.56 -49.31 -22.98
N GLU A 26 -67.44 -49.41 -23.70
CA GLU A 26 -67.32 -49.00 -25.10
C GLU A 26 -67.24 -50.16 -26.10
N ARG A 27 -67.68 -51.36 -25.74
CA ARG A 27 -67.67 -52.51 -26.66
C ARG A 27 -68.81 -52.55 -27.69
N ASN A 28 -69.72 -51.57 -27.71
CA ASN A 28 -70.66 -51.24 -28.80
C ASN A 28 -71.21 -52.45 -29.60
N LEU A 29 -71.62 -53.53 -28.92
CA LEU A 29 -72.19 -54.75 -29.53
C LEU A 29 -71.22 -55.52 -30.48
N ALA A 30 -69.92 -55.21 -30.44
CA ALA A 30 -68.92 -55.75 -31.36
C ALA A 30 -68.64 -57.27 -31.19
N ASP A 31 -69.12 -57.87 -30.10
CA ASP A 31 -69.01 -59.30 -29.80
C ASP A 31 -70.23 -60.12 -30.23
N LEU A 32 -71.24 -59.50 -30.84
CA LEU A 32 -72.44 -60.18 -31.33
C LEU A 32 -72.26 -60.64 -32.79
N PRO A 33 -72.50 -61.93 -33.11
CA PRO A 33 -72.23 -62.51 -34.43
C PRO A 33 -73.15 -61.99 -35.55
N ASN A 34 -74.24 -61.29 -35.22
CA ASN A 34 -75.11 -60.62 -36.19
C ASN A 34 -75.67 -59.32 -35.59
N ILE A 35 -74.89 -58.24 -35.71
CA ILE A 35 -75.19 -56.92 -35.16
C ILE A 35 -76.56 -56.38 -35.63
N PRO A 36 -76.96 -56.49 -36.92
CA PRO A 36 -78.30 -56.08 -37.37
C PRO A 36 -79.47 -56.82 -36.68
N LEU A 37 -79.37 -58.14 -36.47
CA LEU A 37 -80.41 -58.93 -35.82
C LEU A 37 -80.50 -58.62 -34.31
N ALA A 38 -79.36 -58.31 -33.67
CA ALA A 38 -79.33 -57.86 -32.29
C ALA A 38 -80.00 -56.49 -32.10
N LEU A 39 -79.75 -55.54 -33.00
CA LEU A 39 -80.43 -54.24 -33.01
C LEU A 39 -81.95 -54.36 -33.25
N SER A 40 -82.37 -55.29 -34.10
CA SER A 40 -83.79 -55.62 -34.35
C SER A 40 -84.49 -56.16 -33.10
N ASN A 41 -83.82 -57.04 -32.34
CA ASN A 41 -84.42 -57.69 -31.17
C ASN A 41 -84.44 -56.80 -29.93
N LEU A 42 -83.53 -55.82 -29.82
CA LEU A 42 -83.46 -54.86 -28.70
C LEU A 42 -84.44 -53.68 -28.82
N THR A 43 -85.02 -53.43 -29.99
CA THR A 43 -85.77 -52.18 -30.24
C THR A 43 -87.30 -52.34 -30.32
N LEU A 44 -87.84 -53.57 -30.34
CA LEU A 44 -89.27 -53.76 -30.67
C LEU A 44 -90.17 -54.39 -29.60
N ALA A 45 -89.65 -55.01 -28.53
CA ALA A 45 -90.49 -55.73 -27.57
C ALA A 45 -90.93 -54.87 -26.36
N ASP A 46 -90.00 -54.15 -25.73
CA ASP A 46 -90.31 -53.43 -24.48
C ASP A 46 -90.81 -51.99 -24.70
N VAL A 47 -90.37 -51.35 -25.80
CA VAL A 47 -90.86 -50.01 -26.18
C VAL A 47 -92.29 -50.06 -26.71
N LYS A 48 -92.66 -51.11 -27.44
CA LYS A 48 -94.01 -51.25 -28.04
C LYS A 48 -95.09 -51.44 -26.97
N LYS A 49 -94.81 -52.22 -25.92
CA LYS A 49 -95.77 -52.52 -24.84
C LYS A 49 -95.97 -51.34 -23.86
N ALA A 50 -94.97 -50.48 -23.68
CA ALA A 50 -95.08 -49.26 -22.87
C ALA A 50 -95.72 -48.07 -23.64
N VAL A 51 -95.55 -48.03 -24.97
CA VAL A 51 -96.11 -46.98 -25.84
C VAL A 51 -97.58 -47.26 -26.21
N GLU A 52 -98.00 -48.53 -26.36
CA GLU A 52 -99.40 -48.87 -26.67
C GLU A 52 -100.37 -48.67 -25.48
N GLN A 53 -99.87 -48.56 -24.24
CA GLN A 53 -100.70 -48.43 -23.03
C GLN A 53 -100.91 -46.98 -22.53
N THR A 54 -100.27 -45.95 -23.11
CA THR A 54 -100.32 -44.58 -22.55
C THR A 54 -101.03 -43.51 -23.39
N HIS A 55 -101.51 -43.81 -24.61
CA HIS A 55 -102.38 -42.90 -25.40
C HIS A 55 -102.00 -41.40 -25.33
N LEU A 56 -100.73 -41.03 -25.52
CA LEU A 56 -100.35 -39.64 -25.84
C LEU A 56 -99.49 -39.64 -27.10
N GLY A 57 -100.01 -38.97 -28.13
CA GLY A 57 -99.60 -39.10 -29.51
C GLY A 57 -98.19 -38.61 -29.81
N LEU A 58 -97.50 -39.41 -30.62
CA LEU A 58 -96.39 -38.99 -31.46
C LEU A 58 -96.89 -38.12 -32.63
N SER A 59 -97.58 -37.01 -32.34
CA SER A 59 -97.68 -35.90 -33.29
C SER A 59 -96.48 -35.00 -33.03
N LYS A 60 -95.64 -34.76 -34.05
CA LYS A 60 -94.57 -33.75 -34.00
C LYS A 60 -95.06 -32.53 -33.23
N LEU A 61 -94.32 -32.09 -32.20
CA LEU A 61 -94.58 -30.80 -31.56
C LEU A 61 -94.70 -29.75 -32.69
N PRO A 62 -95.70 -28.86 -32.64
CA PRO A 62 -95.91 -27.88 -33.69
C PRO A 62 -94.63 -27.05 -33.88
N GLN A 63 -94.28 -26.79 -35.14
CA GLN A 63 -93.23 -25.81 -35.42
C GLN A 63 -93.84 -24.42 -35.26
N PHE A 64 -93.27 -23.63 -34.36
CA PHE A 64 -93.71 -22.28 -34.08
C PHE A 64 -92.61 -21.29 -34.44
N ARG A 65 -92.92 -20.31 -35.29
CA ARG A 65 -91.94 -19.29 -35.69
C ARG A 65 -92.46 -17.92 -35.28
N PRO A 66 -92.13 -17.43 -34.07
CA PRO A 66 -92.54 -16.10 -33.66
C PRO A 66 -91.81 -15.07 -34.50
N ALA A 67 -92.56 -14.12 -35.05
CA ALA A 67 -92.03 -12.92 -35.68
C ALA A 67 -92.03 -11.75 -34.69
N THR A 68 -92.92 -11.77 -33.69
CA THR A 68 -93.10 -10.70 -32.72
C THR A 68 -93.22 -11.23 -31.29
N GLU A 69 -92.95 -10.35 -30.32
CA GLU A 69 -93.15 -10.61 -28.88
C GLU A 69 -94.59 -11.02 -28.55
N ASP A 70 -95.55 -10.51 -29.33
CA ASP A 70 -96.97 -10.79 -29.17
C ASP A 70 -97.33 -12.21 -29.56
N ASP A 71 -96.64 -12.79 -30.56
CA ASP A 71 -96.83 -14.18 -30.95
C ASP A 71 -96.55 -15.11 -29.77
N LEU A 72 -95.50 -14.81 -28.99
CA LEU A 72 -95.12 -15.58 -27.80
C LEU A 72 -96.13 -15.44 -26.65
N THR A 73 -96.63 -14.24 -26.39
CA THR A 73 -97.62 -14.02 -25.32
C THR A 73 -99.04 -14.50 -25.66
N SER A 74 -99.32 -14.75 -26.94
CA SER A 74 -100.61 -15.31 -27.39
C SER A 74 -100.73 -16.83 -27.20
N LEU A 75 -99.62 -17.50 -26.92
CA LEU A 75 -99.59 -18.94 -26.69
C LEU A 75 -100.21 -19.29 -25.33
N PRO A 76 -101.00 -20.36 -25.20
CA PRO A 76 -101.55 -20.76 -23.92
C PRO A 76 -100.48 -21.31 -22.98
N ALA A 77 -100.70 -21.19 -21.67
CA ALA A 77 -99.84 -21.83 -20.68
C ALA A 77 -99.81 -23.36 -20.89
N GLY A 78 -98.63 -23.96 -20.78
CA GLY A 78 -98.39 -25.37 -21.10
C GLY A 78 -98.21 -25.65 -22.60
N TYR A 79 -98.25 -24.62 -23.47
CA TYR A 79 -97.95 -24.80 -24.88
C TYR A 79 -96.48 -25.21 -25.08
N MET A 80 -96.28 -26.27 -25.86
CA MET A 80 -94.97 -26.78 -26.22
C MET A 80 -94.79 -26.79 -27.73
N ALA A 81 -93.65 -26.28 -28.21
CA ALA A 81 -93.34 -26.22 -29.63
C ALA A 81 -91.85 -26.34 -29.91
N LEU A 82 -91.52 -26.71 -31.15
CA LEU A 82 -90.19 -26.51 -31.71
C LEU A 82 -90.16 -25.09 -32.30
N SER A 83 -89.39 -24.20 -31.67
CA SER A 83 -89.38 -22.78 -32.01
C SER A 83 -88.05 -22.28 -32.55
N LYS A 84 -88.13 -21.36 -33.51
CA LYS A 84 -87.01 -20.55 -33.98
C LYS A 84 -87.55 -19.21 -34.47
N ASN A 85 -86.79 -18.14 -34.29
CA ASN A 85 -87.14 -16.81 -34.79
C ASN A 85 -87.53 -16.87 -36.28
N ALA A 86 -88.66 -16.24 -36.64
CA ALA A 86 -89.10 -16.19 -38.03
C ALA A 86 -88.15 -15.35 -38.91
N THR A 87 -87.54 -14.32 -38.31
CA THR A 87 -86.55 -13.41 -38.89
C THR A 87 -85.40 -13.19 -37.90
N PRO A 88 -84.15 -12.99 -38.38
CA PRO A 88 -83.02 -12.71 -37.50
C PRO A 88 -83.28 -11.52 -36.56
N GLY A 89 -82.94 -11.67 -35.28
CA GLY A 89 -83.22 -10.67 -34.25
C GLY A 89 -84.68 -10.65 -33.79
N GLY A 90 -85.42 -11.72 -34.04
CA GLY A 90 -86.76 -11.95 -33.51
C GLY A 90 -86.78 -12.11 -31.98
N PRO A 91 -87.93 -12.45 -31.38
CA PRO A 91 -88.15 -12.33 -29.95
C PRO A 91 -87.47 -13.42 -29.08
N LEU A 92 -86.90 -14.48 -29.67
CA LEU A 92 -86.09 -15.49 -28.97
C LEU A 92 -84.64 -15.01 -28.75
N PRO A 93 -83.92 -15.53 -27.74
CA PRO A 93 -82.61 -14.99 -27.32
C PRO A 93 -81.48 -15.22 -28.33
N ASP A 94 -81.63 -16.22 -29.22
CA ASP A 94 -80.69 -16.50 -30.29
C ASP A 94 -81.39 -17.16 -31.50
N GLU A 95 -80.63 -17.38 -32.57
CA GLU A 95 -81.13 -17.88 -33.86
C GLU A 95 -81.18 -19.41 -33.99
N ASN A 96 -81.00 -20.14 -32.90
CA ASN A 96 -81.02 -21.60 -32.91
C ASN A 96 -82.43 -22.15 -32.72
N TRP A 97 -82.57 -23.45 -32.98
CA TRP A 97 -83.81 -24.16 -32.69
C TRP A 97 -83.89 -24.46 -31.19
N HIS A 98 -85.06 -24.22 -30.61
CA HIS A 98 -85.35 -24.45 -29.21
C HIS A 98 -86.60 -25.32 -29.05
N TYR A 99 -86.61 -26.15 -28.02
CA TYR A 99 -87.84 -26.60 -27.42
C TYR A 99 -88.37 -25.46 -26.55
N LEU A 100 -89.54 -24.94 -26.92
CA LEU A 100 -90.24 -23.89 -26.21
C LEU A 100 -91.32 -24.50 -25.35
N GLU A 101 -91.33 -24.09 -24.08
CA GLU A 101 -92.40 -24.35 -23.13
C GLU A 101 -92.89 -23.02 -22.57
N VAL A 102 -94.19 -22.75 -22.70
CA VAL A 102 -94.82 -21.62 -22.02
C VAL A 102 -95.11 -22.06 -20.59
N ALA A 103 -94.18 -21.73 -19.68
CA ALA A 103 -94.24 -22.12 -18.27
C ALA A 103 -95.39 -21.46 -17.52
N GLY A 104 -95.89 -20.32 -18.00
CA GLY A 104 -97.08 -19.69 -17.46
C GLY A 104 -97.46 -18.42 -18.22
N ASN A 105 -98.75 -18.12 -18.24
CA ASN A 105 -99.27 -16.85 -18.71
C ASN A 105 -99.65 -16.00 -17.51
N ILE A 106 -99.59 -14.69 -17.69
CA ILE A 106 -100.07 -13.75 -16.69
C ILE A 106 -101.57 -13.54 -16.94
N ASP A 107 -102.39 -13.82 -15.92
CA ASP A 107 -103.82 -13.53 -15.96
C ASP A 107 -104.04 -12.05 -16.26
N ASN A 108 -105.03 -11.75 -17.11
CA ASN A 108 -105.43 -10.41 -17.47
C ASN A 108 -106.77 -10.08 -16.79
N PRO A 109 -106.78 -9.65 -15.52
CA PRO A 109 -108.01 -9.49 -14.74
C PRO A 109 -108.82 -8.28 -15.23
N SER A 110 -108.20 -7.41 -16.04
CA SER A 110 -108.75 -6.13 -16.49
C SER A 110 -109.45 -6.18 -17.85
N ASN A 111 -109.49 -7.34 -18.53
CA ASN A 111 -109.97 -7.47 -19.93
C ASN A 111 -109.32 -6.49 -20.94
N ASN A 112 -108.19 -5.86 -20.59
CA ASN A 112 -107.48 -4.96 -21.50
C ASN A 112 -106.65 -5.81 -22.47
N PRO A 113 -106.95 -5.83 -23.78
CA PRO A 113 -106.25 -6.69 -24.73
C PRO A 113 -104.75 -6.40 -24.86
N ARG A 114 -104.24 -5.30 -24.29
CA ARG A 114 -102.81 -4.94 -24.28
C ARG A 114 -102.05 -5.42 -23.05
N ARG A 115 -102.72 -5.81 -21.96
CA ARG A 115 -102.06 -6.44 -20.80
C ARG A 115 -101.80 -7.90 -21.10
N LYS A 116 -100.54 -8.22 -21.40
CA LYS A 116 -100.11 -9.58 -21.74
C LYS A 116 -98.74 -9.83 -21.15
N GLY A 117 -98.52 -11.06 -20.74
CA GLY A 117 -97.21 -11.50 -20.30
C GLY A 117 -97.17 -13.00 -20.23
N ALA A 118 -95.98 -13.54 -20.41
CA ALA A 118 -95.74 -14.95 -20.23
C ALA A 118 -94.32 -15.18 -19.72
N VAL A 119 -94.15 -16.34 -19.10
CA VAL A 119 -92.85 -16.89 -18.76
C VAL A 119 -92.63 -18.08 -19.68
N ILE A 120 -91.50 -18.06 -20.37
CA ILE A 120 -91.15 -19.07 -21.37
C ILE A 120 -89.81 -19.68 -21.00
N ARG A 121 -89.74 -21.00 -21.08
CA ARG A 121 -88.49 -21.75 -21.00
C ARG A 121 -88.12 -22.24 -22.38
N LEU A 122 -86.85 -22.06 -22.71
CA LEU A 122 -86.25 -22.55 -23.94
C LEU A 122 -85.11 -23.51 -23.61
N THR A 123 -85.08 -24.65 -24.27
CA THR A 123 -83.93 -25.56 -24.28
C THR A 123 -83.43 -25.68 -25.70
N GLN A 124 -82.17 -25.35 -25.93
CA GLN A 124 -81.61 -25.40 -27.27
C GLN A 124 -81.51 -26.85 -27.76
N VAL A 125 -81.96 -27.11 -28.98
CA VAL A 125 -82.04 -28.47 -29.55
C VAL A 125 -80.65 -29.04 -29.84
N SER A 126 -79.74 -28.21 -30.36
CA SER A 126 -78.38 -28.61 -30.72
C SER A 126 -77.47 -28.81 -29.50
N ASN A 127 -77.76 -28.15 -28.39
CA ASN A 127 -77.01 -28.29 -27.15
C ASN A 127 -77.96 -28.12 -25.95
N PRO A 128 -78.50 -29.21 -25.40
CA PRO A 128 -79.44 -29.16 -24.27
C PRO A 128 -78.87 -28.52 -23.01
N GLY A 129 -77.54 -28.38 -22.90
CA GLY A 129 -76.89 -27.65 -21.83
C GLY A 129 -77.14 -26.14 -21.87
N ILE A 130 -77.56 -25.59 -23.02
CA ILE A 130 -77.96 -24.19 -23.18
C ILE A 130 -79.47 -24.09 -23.00
N SER A 131 -79.85 -23.54 -21.85
CA SER A 131 -81.25 -23.25 -21.52
C SER A 131 -81.41 -21.78 -21.18
N TRP A 132 -82.58 -21.25 -21.52
CA TRP A 132 -82.94 -19.87 -21.27
C TRP A 132 -84.31 -19.81 -20.60
N THR A 133 -84.44 -18.92 -19.63
CA THR A 133 -85.73 -18.51 -19.09
C THR A 133 -85.99 -17.07 -19.49
N GLY A 134 -87.11 -16.84 -20.18
CA GLY A 134 -87.56 -15.54 -20.63
C GLY A 134 -88.81 -15.13 -19.88
N ALA A 135 -88.84 -13.89 -19.42
CA ALA A 135 -90.05 -13.30 -18.87
C ALA A 135 -90.35 -11.98 -19.57
N LYS A 136 -91.62 -11.80 -19.95
CA LYS A 136 -92.18 -10.52 -20.38
C LYS A 136 -93.40 -10.21 -19.54
N PHE A 137 -93.47 -8.99 -19.03
CA PHE A 137 -94.68 -8.41 -18.47
C PHE A 137 -94.95 -7.09 -19.18
N ASP A 138 -96.07 -7.01 -19.86
CA ASP A 138 -96.60 -5.76 -20.41
C ASP A 138 -97.80 -5.33 -19.55
N ASP A 139 -97.65 -4.20 -18.87
CA ASP A 139 -98.69 -3.63 -18.01
C ASP A 139 -99.78 -2.89 -18.80
N GLY A 140 -99.66 -2.85 -20.13
CA GLY A 140 -100.58 -2.21 -21.07
C GLY A 140 -100.27 -0.73 -21.35
N SER A 141 -99.18 -0.19 -20.80
CA SER A 141 -98.77 1.22 -20.96
C SER A 141 -97.83 1.46 -22.15
N THR A 142 -97.20 0.42 -22.70
CA THR A 142 -96.24 0.53 -23.82
C THR A 142 -96.52 -0.52 -24.88
N THR A 143 -96.09 -0.29 -26.13
CA THR A 143 -96.20 -1.27 -27.24
C THR A 143 -94.86 -1.94 -27.57
N THR A 144 -93.83 -1.73 -26.73
CA THR A 144 -92.43 -2.09 -27.03
C THR A 144 -91.80 -3.05 -26.02
N ALA A 145 -92.54 -3.52 -25.02
CA ALA A 145 -92.03 -4.47 -24.04
C ALA A 145 -91.60 -5.78 -24.74
N LYS A 146 -90.37 -6.23 -24.44
CA LYS A 146 -89.78 -7.47 -24.98
C LYS A 146 -89.56 -8.50 -23.89
N PHE A 147 -89.42 -9.77 -24.27
CA PHE A 147 -88.91 -10.80 -23.38
C PHE A 147 -87.48 -10.47 -22.95
N THR A 148 -87.26 -10.50 -21.63
CA THR A 148 -85.91 -10.45 -21.06
C THR A 148 -85.48 -11.88 -20.81
N TRP A 149 -84.39 -12.29 -21.45
CA TRP A 149 -83.88 -13.65 -21.42
C TRP A 149 -82.67 -13.76 -20.48
N ALA A 150 -82.68 -14.77 -19.61
CA ALA A 150 -81.57 -15.14 -18.76
C ALA A 150 -81.09 -16.56 -19.10
N ARG A 151 -79.77 -16.79 -19.10
CA ARG A 151 -79.17 -18.12 -19.21
C ARG A 151 -79.36 -18.89 -17.90
N ASP A 152 -79.82 -20.12 -18.02
CA ASP A 152 -79.94 -21.01 -16.88
C ASP A 152 -78.65 -21.82 -16.70
N PHE A 153 -78.08 -21.77 -15.48
CA PHE A 153 -76.88 -22.52 -15.10
C PHE A 153 -77.20 -23.58 -14.05
N ASN A 154 -76.47 -24.70 -14.08
CA ASN A 154 -76.65 -25.80 -13.14
C ASN A 154 -75.32 -26.53 -12.86
N SER A 155 -75.36 -27.64 -12.12
CA SER A 155 -74.16 -28.40 -11.76
C SER A 155 -73.38 -28.98 -12.95
N LEU A 156 -74.04 -29.19 -14.09
CA LEU A 156 -73.46 -29.70 -15.33
C LEU A 156 -73.10 -28.58 -16.33
N ASN A 157 -73.82 -27.45 -16.28
CA ASN A 157 -73.56 -26.26 -17.10
C ASN A 157 -73.19 -25.07 -16.20
N LYS A 158 -71.89 -24.94 -15.90
CA LYS A 158 -71.36 -23.85 -15.08
C LYS A 158 -71.09 -22.61 -15.93
N PRO A 159 -71.24 -21.39 -15.38
CA PRO A 159 -70.87 -20.17 -16.08
C PRO A 159 -69.37 -20.11 -16.38
N THR A 160 -69.02 -19.60 -17.55
CA THR A 160 -67.65 -19.18 -17.89
C THR A 160 -67.32 -17.85 -17.19
N PRO A 161 -66.04 -17.47 -17.03
CA PRO A 161 -65.66 -16.15 -16.52
C PRO A 161 -66.27 -14.98 -17.32
N GLU A 162 -66.55 -15.18 -18.61
CA GLU A 162 -67.27 -14.21 -19.45
C GLU A 162 -68.76 -14.13 -19.06
N ASP A 163 -69.39 -15.26 -18.77
CA ASP A 163 -70.80 -15.34 -18.32
C ASP A 163 -71.05 -14.65 -16.95
N VAL A 164 -70.00 -14.41 -16.14
CA VAL A 164 -70.10 -13.76 -14.82
C VAL A 164 -69.26 -12.47 -14.69
N GLY A 165 -68.74 -11.93 -15.80
CA GLY A 165 -68.02 -10.65 -15.81
C GLY A 165 -66.61 -10.66 -15.18
N LEU A 166 -65.97 -11.83 -15.04
CA LEU A 166 -64.66 -12.05 -14.42
C LEU A 166 -63.50 -12.24 -15.42
N ALA A 167 -63.71 -11.94 -16.71
CA ALA A 167 -62.70 -12.09 -17.76
C ALA A 167 -61.38 -11.31 -17.47
N ALA A 168 -61.48 -10.13 -16.84
CA ALA A 168 -60.33 -9.28 -16.51
C ALA A 168 -59.41 -9.91 -15.44
N THR A 169 -59.97 -10.60 -14.44
CA THR A 169 -59.21 -11.20 -13.34
C THR A 169 -58.37 -12.39 -13.80
N LYS A 170 -58.87 -13.18 -14.75
CA LYS A 170 -58.13 -14.32 -15.32
C LYS A 170 -56.91 -13.88 -16.13
N LYS A 171 -57.05 -12.78 -16.88
CA LYS A 171 -55.93 -12.17 -17.62
C LYS A 171 -54.84 -11.69 -16.65
N ALA A 172 -55.23 -10.98 -15.58
CA ALA A 172 -54.28 -10.48 -14.58
C ALA A 172 -53.46 -11.62 -13.92
N ILE A 173 -54.08 -12.76 -13.60
CA ILE A 173 -53.38 -13.90 -12.98
C ILE A 173 -52.37 -14.53 -13.95
N ASN A 174 -52.77 -14.78 -15.19
CA ASN A 174 -51.87 -15.31 -16.22
C ASN A 174 -50.71 -14.34 -16.51
N ASP A 175 -50.97 -13.04 -16.43
CA ASP A 175 -50.00 -11.98 -16.60
C ASP A 175 -49.15 -11.72 -15.33
N THR A 176 -49.32 -12.47 -14.23
CA THR A 176 -48.47 -12.32 -13.03
C THR A 176 -47.48 -13.47 -12.83
N GLN A 177 -47.74 -14.70 -13.31
CA GLN A 177 -46.85 -15.88 -13.24
C GLN A 177 -46.14 -16.11 -11.87
N THR A 178 -46.84 -15.85 -10.78
CA THR A 178 -46.38 -16.15 -9.42
C THR A 178 -46.46 -17.67 -9.15
N GLY A 179 -45.38 -18.29 -8.67
CA GLY A 179 -45.38 -19.68 -8.16
C GLY A 179 -44.86 -20.80 -9.07
N LEU A 180 -44.23 -20.51 -10.21
CA LEU A 180 -43.58 -21.52 -11.05
C LEU A 180 -42.18 -21.89 -10.51
N ALA A 181 -41.79 -23.16 -10.59
CA ALA A 181 -40.47 -23.64 -10.15
C ALA A 181 -39.31 -23.09 -11.00
N VAL A 182 -39.58 -22.75 -12.27
CA VAL A 182 -38.69 -22.03 -13.18
C VAL A 182 -39.56 -21.08 -14.00
N GLN A 183 -39.22 -19.80 -14.04
CA GLN A 183 -39.89 -18.83 -14.90
C GLN A 183 -39.25 -18.82 -16.29
N GLY A 184 -40.08 -18.78 -17.34
CA GLY A 184 -39.60 -18.66 -18.71
C GLY A 184 -39.07 -17.25 -19.00
N VAL A 185 -38.11 -17.15 -19.93
CA VAL A 185 -37.63 -15.84 -20.40
C VAL A 185 -38.63 -15.25 -21.40
N MET A 186 -39.10 -14.05 -21.11
CA MET A 186 -39.89 -13.22 -22.00
C MET A 186 -39.00 -12.56 -23.05
N TRP A 187 -39.30 -12.81 -24.32
CA TRP A 187 -38.60 -12.19 -25.44
C TRP A 187 -39.28 -10.90 -25.86
N ILE A 188 -38.58 -9.79 -25.74
CA ILE A 188 -39.13 -8.45 -25.99
C ILE A 188 -38.87 -8.07 -27.45
N SER A 189 -39.94 -7.72 -28.16
CA SER A 189 -39.91 -7.26 -29.54
C SER A 189 -40.17 -5.76 -29.66
N THR A 190 -40.98 -5.19 -28.76
CA THR A 190 -41.40 -3.78 -28.76
C THR A 190 -41.49 -3.20 -27.35
N ALA A 191 -41.49 -1.87 -27.22
CA ALA A 191 -41.73 -1.21 -25.93
C ALA A 191 -43.12 -1.53 -25.35
N ASP A 192 -44.11 -1.83 -26.20
CA ASP A 192 -45.45 -2.21 -25.77
C ASP A 192 -45.48 -3.55 -25.05
N ASP A 193 -44.55 -4.47 -25.35
CA ASP A 193 -44.44 -5.74 -24.62
C ASP A 193 -44.21 -5.49 -23.11
N LEU A 194 -43.39 -4.50 -22.77
CA LEU A 194 -43.17 -4.06 -21.41
C LEU A 194 -44.34 -3.23 -20.86
N SER A 195 -44.89 -2.31 -21.66
CA SER A 195 -46.04 -1.49 -21.30
C SER A 195 -47.37 -2.27 -21.26
N ASN A 196 -47.41 -3.54 -21.58
CA ASN A 196 -48.59 -4.40 -21.41
C ASN A 196 -48.52 -5.24 -20.12
N LEU A 197 -47.36 -5.33 -19.48
CA LEU A 197 -47.23 -5.99 -18.18
C LEU A 197 -48.00 -5.22 -17.10
N PRO A 198 -48.74 -5.89 -16.20
CA PRO A 198 -49.45 -5.22 -15.11
C PRO A 198 -48.50 -4.69 -14.03
N ALA A 199 -48.95 -3.71 -13.23
CA ALA A 199 -48.21 -3.30 -12.02
C ALA A 199 -48.02 -4.50 -11.08
N GLY A 200 -46.83 -4.62 -10.48
CA GLY A 200 -46.43 -5.76 -9.64
C GLY A 200 -46.02 -7.02 -10.43
N ALA A 201 -45.97 -6.96 -11.77
CA ALA A 201 -45.46 -8.08 -12.54
C ALA A 201 -43.94 -8.23 -12.35
N HIS A 202 -43.50 -9.47 -12.11
CA HIS A 202 -42.09 -9.84 -12.09
C HIS A 202 -41.78 -10.77 -13.27
N ARG A 203 -40.74 -10.50 -14.06
CA ARG A 203 -40.41 -11.26 -15.26
C ARG A 203 -38.92 -11.44 -15.46
N PHE A 204 -38.49 -12.62 -15.91
CA PHE A 204 -37.21 -12.73 -16.61
C PHE A 204 -37.44 -12.39 -18.07
N ALA A 205 -36.64 -11.48 -18.63
CA ALA A 205 -36.83 -11.00 -19.98
C ALA A 205 -35.49 -10.75 -20.70
N ARG A 206 -35.53 -10.70 -22.03
CA ARG A 206 -34.39 -10.37 -22.89
C ARG A 206 -34.90 -9.75 -24.19
N ASN A 207 -34.15 -8.79 -24.74
CA ASN A 207 -34.43 -8.27 -26.07
C ASN A 207 -34.30 -9.38 -27.13
N ASN A 208 -35.21 -9.43 -28.10
CA ASN A 208 -35.01 -10.21 -29.31
C ASN A 208 -33.80 -9.68 -30.11
N THR A 209 -33.21 -10.53 -30.95
CA THR A 209 -32.07 -10.15 -31.80
C THR A 209 -32.39 -8.91 -32.63
N GLY A 210 -31.59 -7.85 -32.47
CA GLY A 210 -31.77 -6.58 -33.17
C GLY A 210 -32.75 -5.58 -32.54
N VAL A 211 -33.30 -5.90 -31.35
CA VAL A 211 -34.22 -5.03 -30.59
C VAL A 211 -33.48 -4.36 -29.43
N THR A 212 -33.74 -3.08 -29.16
CA THR A 212 -33.06 -2.30 -28.10
C THR A 212 -34.07 -1.66 -27.12
N VAL A 213 -35.04 -2.44 -26.63
CA VAL A 213 -36.07 -1.95 -25.69
C VAL A 213 -35.55 -1.93 -24.26
N LEU A 214 -34.91 -3.00 -23.80
CA LEU A 214 -34.14 -3.03 -22.55
C LEU A 214 -32.81 -2.28 -22.70
N PRO A 215 -32.22 -1.78 -21.60
CA PRO A 215 -31.08 -0.85 -21.65
C PRO A 215 -29.77 -1.43 -22.16
N SER A 216 -29.59 -2.76 -22.14
CA SER A 216 -28.44 -3.45 -22.74
C SER A 216 -28.82 -4.85 -23.23
N ASP A 217 -27.94 -5.48 -24.00
CA ASP A 217 -28.10 -6.87 -24.44
C ASP A 217 -27.73 -7.84 -23.29
N GLY A 218 -28.72 -8.55 -22.76
CA GLY A 218 -28.55 -9.48 -21.64
C GLY A 218 -29.87 -10.03 -21.13
N TYR A 219 -29.83 -10.89 -20.12
CA TYR A 219 -31.04 -11.30 -19.39
C TYR A 219 -31.32 -10.31 -18.27
N PHE A 220 -32.59 -9.97 -18.07
CA PHE A 220 -33.04 -9.05 -17.03
C PHE A 220 -34.13 -9.68 -16.19
N PHE A 221 -34.08 -9.44 -14.89
CA PHE A 221 -35.22 -9.53 -14.00
C PHE A 221 -35.93 -8.17 -13.95
N LEU A 222 -37.18 -8.14 -14.37
CA LEU A 222 -38.04 -6.96 -14.40
C LEU A 222 -39.01 -6.98 -13.25
N GLU A 223 -39.27 -5.82 -12.68
CA GLU A 223 -40.34 -5.54 -11.74
C GLU A 223 -41.10 -4.30 -12.21
N VAL A 224 -42.37 -4.48 -12.56
CA VAL A 224 -43.21 -3.36 -12.97
C VAL A 224 -43.70 -2.62 -11.73
N LEU A 225 -43.10 -1.47 -11.45
CA LEU A 225 -43.37 -0.69 -10.25
C LEU A 225 -44.76 -0.04 -10.29
N ALA A 226 -45.13 0.51 -11.44
CA ALA A 226 -46.40 1.21 -11.59
C ALA A 226 -46.87 1.29 -13.05
N LYS A 227 -48.18 1.43 -13.21
CA LYS A 227 -48.84 1.77 -14.47
C LYS A 227 -49.40 3.16 -14.37
N ARG A 228 -49.38 3.89 -15.48
CA ARG A 228 -50.18 5.08 -15.66
C ARG A 228 -51.59 4.68 -16.06
N ASP A 229 -52.55 5.41 -15.54
CA ASP A 229 -53.99 5.18 -15.69
C ASP A 229 -54.48 5.05 -17.15
N THR A 230 -54.28 6.09 -17.97
CA THR A 230 -55.02 6.27 -19.23
C THR A 230 -54.15 6.28 -20.49
N ALA A 231 -52.83 6.36 -20.33
CA ALA A 231 -51.88 6.51 -21.45
C ALA A 231 -50.92 5.32 -21.60
N ASN A 232 -51.27 4.15 -21.05
CA ASN A 232 -50.44 2.91 -21.06
C ASN A 232 -48.98 3.11 -20.63
N GLY A 233 -48.68 4.18 -19.90
CA GLY A 233 -47.36 4.45 -19.36
C GLY A 233 -46.98 3.43 -18.29
N SER A 234 -45.69 3.21 -18.13
CA SER A 234 -45.16 2.23 -17.18
C SER A 234 -43.84 2.68 -16.60
N CYS A 235 -43.68 2.39 -15.32
CA CYS A 235 -42.43 2.50 -14.60
C CYS A 235 -41.95 1.09 -14.26
N ILE A 236 -40.74 0.74 -14.69
CA ILE A 236 -40.20 -0.62 -14.56
C ILE A 236 -38.81 -0.55 -13.95
N LEU A 237 -38.56 -1.34 -12.92
CA LEU A 237 -37.23 -1.65 -12.42
C LEU A 237 -36.70 -2.86 -13.18
N ALA A 238 -35.48 -2.79 -13.71
CA ALA A 238 -34.86 -3.87 -14.46
C ALA A 238 -33.47 -4.17 -13.89
N THR A 239 -33.21 -5.41 -13.49
CA THR A 239 -31.92 -5.88 -12.97
C THR A 239 -31.31 -6.88 -13.95
N SER A 240 -30.15 -6.59 -14.54
CA SER A 240 -29.48 -7.49 -15.46
C SER A 240 -28.84 -8.71 -14.75
N ASP A 241 -28.46 -9.70 -15.54
CA ASP A 241 -27.62 -10.83 -15.15
C ASP A 241 -26.20 -10.43 -14.68
N THR A 242 -25.70 -9.26 -15.12
CA THR A 242 -24.48 -8.61 -14.61
C THR A 242 -24.68 -7.81 -13.32
N ARG A 243 -25.92 -7.80 -12.78
CA ARG A 243 -26.36 -7.04 -11.58
C ARG A 243 -26.45 -5.53 -11.79
N ASP A 244 -26.59 -5.09 -13.03
CA ASP A 244 -26.91 -3.70 -13.34
C ASP A 244 -28.39 -3.43 -13.12
N VAL A 245 -28.72 -2.39 -12.35
CA VAL A 245 -30.11 -2.05 -12.00
C VAL A 245 -30.47 -0.77 -12.72
N TRP A 246 -31.63 -0.74 -13.37
CA TRP A 246 -32.13 0.38 -14.14
C TRP A 246 -33.58 0.66 -13.77
N ILE A 247 -34.00 1.91 -13.88
CA ILE A 247 -35.41 2.31 -13.86
C ILE A 247 -35.79 2.88 -15.22
N GLY A 248 -36.81 2.30 -15.82
CA GLY A 248 -37.34 2.67 -17.12
C GLY A 248 -38.64 3.43 -16.96
N PHE A 249 -38.72 4.61 -17.54
CA PHE A 249 -39.94 5.40 -17.62
C PHE A 249 -40.44 5.45 -19.06
N ARG A 250 -41.71 5.15 -19.24
CA ARG A 250 -42.46 5.51 -20.44
C ARG A 250 -43.73 6.20 -19.95
N TYR A 251 -43.76 7.53 -20.01
CA TYR A 251 -44.79 8.34 -19.38
C TYR A 251 -46.09 8.34 -20.20
N THR A 252 -46.04 8.58 -21.52
CA THR A 252 -47.24 8.74 -22.36
C THR A 252 -47.13 7.90 -23.63
N VAL A 253 -47.91 6.82 -23.76
CA VAL A 253 -48.04 6.03 -25.00
C VAL A 253 -49.26 6.53 -25.77
N PRO A 254 -49.19 6.77 -27.10
CA PRO A 254 -48.11 6.41 -28.03
C PRO A 254 -47.02 7.48 -28.23
N ASP A 255 -47.17 8.66 -27.64
CA ASP A 255 -46.28 9.82 -27.90
C ASP A 255 -44.80 9.53 -27.58
N GLU A 256 -44.55 8.66 -26.60
CA GLU A 256 -43.23 8.11 -26.31
C GLU A 256 -43.09 6.72 -26.91
N ALA A 257 -42.34 6.64 -28.00
CA ALA A 257 -42.12 5.38 -28.72
C ALA A 257 -41.34 4.33 -27.89
N ASN A 258 -40.47 4.76 -26.96
CA ASN A 258 -39.55 3.89 -26.21
C ASN A 258 -39.48 4.26 -24.72
N PHE A 259 -38.93 3.36 -23.90
CA PHE A 259 -38.59 3.66 -22.50
C PHE A 259 -37.34 4.53 -22.41
N THR A 260 -37.35 5.49 -21.50
CA THR A 260 -36.15 6.20 -21.02
C THR A 260 -35.61 5.44 -19.81
N TRP A 261 -34.46 4.78 -19.98
CA TRP A 261 -33.80 4.04 -18.91
C TRP A 261 -32.76 4.89 -18.20
N ILE A 262 -32.81 4.85 -16.87
CA ILE A 262 -31.84 5.49 -15.98
C ILE A 262 -31.18 4.37 -15.18
N GLN A 263 -29.86 4.24 -15.29
CA GLN A 263 -29.14 3.24 -14.50
C GLN A 263 -29.12 3.68 -13.04
N LEU A 264 -29.64 2.83 -12.16
CA LEU A 264 -29.69 3.04 -10.72
C LEU A 264 -28.45 2.49 -10.01
N ASN A 265 -27.85 1.40 -10.50
CA ASN A 265 -26.61 0.92 -9.90
C ASN A 265 -25.44 1.82 -10.34
N GLN A 266 -24.77 2.38 -9.35
CA GLN A 266 -23.71 3.35 -9.54
C GLN A 266 -22.43 2.64 -9.95
N THR A 267 -22.19 2.55 -11.26
CA THR A 267 -20.83 2.31 -11.76
C THR A 267 -20.06 3.62 -11.72
N VAL A 268 -18.74 3.54 -11.62
CA VAL A 268 -17.85 4.70 -11.69
C VAL A 268 -18.12 5.54 -12.96
N GLU A 269 -18.50 4.89 -14.05
CA GLU A 269 -18.81 5.52 -15.33
C GLU A 269 -20.13 6.27 -15.31
N ASN A 270 -21.19 5.67 -14.78
CA ASN A 270 -22.51 6.31 -14.72
C ASN A 270 -22.58 7.49 -13.75
N LEU A 271 -21.68 7.52 -12.78
CA LEU A 271 -21.48 8.67 -11.90
C LEU A 271 -20.60 9.77 -12.52
N GLY A 272 -20.08 9.58 -13.74
CA GLY A 272 -19.11 10.49 -14.36
C GLY A 272 -17.76 10.54 -13.63
N LEU A 273 -17.48 9.55 -12.77
CA LEU A 273 -16.28 9.49 -11.94
C LEU A 273 -15.14 8.72 -12.61
N THR A 274 -15.28 8.24 -13.84
CA THR A 274 -14.22 7.48 -14.55
C THR A 274 -12.88 8.21 -14.52
N GLU A 275 -12.87 9.49 -14.86
CA GLU A 275 -11.63 10.28 -14.83
C GLU A 275 -11.16 10.58 -13.40
N ALA A 276 -12.07 10.74 -12.44
CA ALA A 276 -11.72 10.91 -11.04
C ALA A 276 -11.05 9.66 -10.46
N VAL A 277 -11.60 8.47 -10.75
CA VAL A 277 -11.06 7.19 -10.30
C VAL A 277 -9.74 6.87 -11.01
N LYS A 278 -9.59 7.13 -12.32
CA LYS A 278 -8.30 6.98 -13.01
C LYS A 278 -7.21 7.88 -12.44
N ARG A 279 -7.56 9.14 -12.11
CA ARG A 279 -6.65 10.06 -11.43
C ARG A 279 -6.31 9.58 -10.02
N ALA A 280 -7.30 9.06 -9.29
CA ALA A 280 -7.12 8.54 -7.93
C ALA A 280 -6.30 7.24 -7.88
N LEU A 281 -6.37 6.39 -8.92
CA LEU A 281 -5.67 5.09 -8.97
C LEU A 281 -4.15 5.21 -8.81
N ASN A 282 -3.58 6.36 -9.20
CA ASN A 282 -2.16 6.66 -9.08
C ASN A 282 -1.89 7.91 -8.22
N ALA A 283 -2.87 8.35 -7.43
CA ALA A 283 -2.72 9.48 -6.55
C ALA A 283 -2.06 9.05 -5.23
N VAL A 284 -1.28 9.96 -4.65
CA VAL A 284 -0.69 9.77 -3.32
C VAL A 284 -1.77 9.92 -2.24
N GLN A 285 -1.88 8.94 -1.35
CA GLN A 285 -2.87 8.95 -0.25
C GLN A 285 -2.51 9.95 0.85
N LYS A 286 -3.54 10.60 1.41
CA LYS A 286 -3.41 11.56 2.52
C LYS A 286 -2.92 10.94 3.83
N ASN A 287 -3.14 9.63 4.01
CA ASN A 287 -2.73 8.88 5.20
C ASN A 287 -1.36 8.22 5.04
N GLY A 288 -0.65 8.52 3.94
CA GLY A 288 0.63 7.93 3.57
C GLY A 288 0.47 6.88 2.46
N ASP A 289 1.50 6.76 1.64
CA ASP A 289 1.66 5.76 0.58
C ASP A 289 3.10 5.25 0.59
N GLU A 290 3.29 4.04 0.09
CA GLU A 290 4.62 3.46 -0.16
C GLU A 290 4.90 3.49 -1.67
N MET A 291 5.90 4.27 -2.08
CA MET A 291 6.29 4.39 -3.48
C MET A 291 7.45 3.43 -3.80
N THR A 292 7.27 2.56 -4.79
CA THR A 292 8.34 1.68 -5.31
C THR A 292 9.11 2.27 -6.50
N GLY A 293 8.66 3.44 -7.00
CA GLY A 293 9.26 4.16 -8.11
C GLY A 293 9.56 5.63 -7.78
N ASN A 294 10.17 6.34 -8.73
CA ASN A 294 10.63 7.72 -8.55
C ASN A 294 9.46 8.72 -8.45
N LEU A 295 9.57 9.68 -7.52
CA LEU A 295 8.73 10.87 -7.47
C LEU A 295 9.38 12.02 -8.22
N TYR A 296 8.83 12.40 -9.38
CA TYR A 296 9.30 13.54 -10.16
C TYR A 296 8.44 14.78 -9.90
N LEU A 297 9.07 15.83 -9.38
CA LEU A 297 8.46 17.14 -9.21
C LEU A 297 8.83 18.05 -10.40
N LYS A 298 7.96 18.11 -11.41
CA LYS A 298 8.22 18.83 -12.67
C LYS A 298 7.68 20.26 -12.64
N ASN A 299 8.58 21.22 -12.47
CA ASN A 299 8.29 22.65 -12.62
C ASN A 299 9.58 23.39 -13.03
N ASP A 300 9.44 24.50 -13.74
CA ASP A 300 10.55 25.40 -14.05
C ASP A 300 10.79 26.44 -12.94
N GLY A 301 9.81 26.66 -12.06
CA GLY A 301 9.95 27.38 -10.79
C GLY A 301 10.40 26.46 -9.65
N ARG A 302 10.64 27.06 -8.47
CA ARG A 302 11.07 26.33 -7.26
C ARG A 302 10.02 25.29 -6.87
N VAL A 303 10.46 24.04 -6.66
CA VAL A 303 9.64 23.02 -5.98
C VAL A 303 10.32 22.61 -4.69
N ASN A 304 9.55 22.58 -3.61
CA ASN A 304 10.04 22.33 -2.27
C ASN A 304 9.43 21.05 -1.73
N PHE A 305 10.22 20.28 -0.99
CA PHE A 305 9.65 19.38 0.02
C PHE A 305 9.53 20.17 1.33
N CYS A 306 8.38 20.06 2.00
CA CYS A 306 8.09 20.85 3.18
C CYS A 306 7.42 20.01 4.26
N ILE A 307 7.82 20.27 5.50
CA ILE A 307 7.06 19.88 6.68
C ILE A 307 6.30 21.12 7.13
N MET A 308 4.98 21.04 7.20
CA MET A 308 4.10 22.17 7.54
C MET A 308 3.46 21.96 8.90
N ASN A 309 3.13 23.06 9.58
CA ASN A 309 2.16 23.07 10.68
C ASN A 309 0.74 22.92 10.14
N GLU A 310 -0.18 22.56 11.03
CA GLU A 310 -1.60 22.43 10.69
C GLU A 310 -2.21 23.78 10.23
N ASP A 311 -1.67 24.91 10.70
CA ASP A 311 -2.04 26.27 10.26
C ASP A 311 -1.46 26.69 8.90
N GLY A 312 -0.66 25.82 8.25
CA GLY A 312 -0.04 26.06 6.94
C GLY A 312 1.32 26.77 7.00
N THR A 313 1.86 27.07 8.18
CA THR A 313 3.21 27.64 8.30
C THR A 313 4.31 26.58 8.12
N PRO A 314 5.40 26.83 7.36
CA PRO A 314 6.45 25.84 7.11
C PRO A 314 7.40 25.68 8.30
N ARG A 315 7.75 24.44 8.63
CA ARG A 315 8.78 24.06 9.62
C ARG A 315 10.11 23.64 9.01
N MET A 316 10.12 23.30 7.72
CA MET A 316 11.32 22.91 6.98
C MET A 316 11.11 23.17 5.50
N TRP A 317 12.13 23.67 4.82
CA TRP A 317 12.21 23.58 3.37
C TRP A 317 13.42 22.77 2.94
N LEU A 318 13.21 21.93 1.95
CA LEU A 318 14.26 21.31 1.16
C LEU A 318 13.97 21.65 -0.29
N PHE A 319 14.83 22.44 -0.92
CA PHE A 319 14.56 22.95 -2.26
C PHE A 319 15.80 23.24 -3.10
N LYS A 320 15.52 23.49 -4.39
CA LYS A 320 16.49 23.95 -5.38
C LYS A 320 15.82 24.90 -6.36
N ASP A 321 16.50 26.01 -6.66
CA ASP A 321 16.13 26.89 -7.78
C ASP A 321 16.81 26.49 -9.09
N LYS A 322 16.07 26.62 -10.20
CA LYS A 322 16.61 26.51 -11.55
C LYS A 322 17.68 27.59 -11.76
N GLY A 323 18.94 27.18 -11.92
CA GLY A 323 20.08 28.09 -12.10
C GLY A 323 20.68 28.70 -10.81
N GLY A 324 20.17 28.35 -9.62
CA GLY A 324 20.67 28.87 -8.33
C GLY A 324 22.02 28.30 -7.85
N ASP A 325 22.48 28.78 -6.70
CA ASP A 325 23.80 28.59 -6.08
C ASP A 325 24.03 27.26 -5.38
N GLY A 326 23.00 26.45 -5.12
CA GLY A 326 23.21 25.11 -4.55
C GLY A 326 21.90 24.41 -4.22
N ILE A 327 21.97 23.30 -3.48
CA ILE A 327 20.79 22.65 -2.85
C ILE A 327 20.66 23.21 -1.44
N HIS A 328 19.42 23.53 -1.05
CA HIS A 328 19.13 24.29 0.16
C HIS A 328 18.31 23.44 1.12
N ILE A 329 18.81 23.31 2.34
CA ILE A 329 18.08 22.71 3.44
C ILE A 329 17.96 23.75 4.54
N ASN A 330 16.75 24.05 4.98
CA ASN A 330 16.51 25.01 6.05
C ASN A 330 15.27 24.64 6.86
N ASN A 331 15.03 25.38 7.94
CA ASN A 331 13.93 25.10 8.86
C ASN A 331 12.68 25.92 8.55
N GLY A 332 12.34 26.15 7.29
CA GLY A 332 11.04 26.74 6.98
C GLY A 332 10.90 28.20 7.44
N ASN A 333 9.74 28.49 8.03
CA ASN A 333 9.43 29.73 8.75
C ASN A 333 10.18 29.84 10.07
N ASP A 334 10.72 28.72 10.58
CA ASP A 334 11.58 28.70 11.77
C ASP A 334 13.02 29.17 11.43
N GLY A 335 13.38 29.27 10.14
CA GLY A 335 14.59 29.93 9.65
C GLY A 335 15.89 29.07 9.67
N GLY A 336 17.07 29.68 9.81
CA GLY A 336 18.37 28.97 9.99
C GLY A 336 19.37 29.02 8.83
N GLY A 337 19.03 29.73 7.75
CA GLY A 337 19.85 29.80 6.55
C GLY A 337 19.86 28.48 5.80
N ASP A 338 20.31 28.54 4.57
CA ASP A 338 20.38 27.33 3.77
C ASP A 338 21.66 26.63 4.08
N TYR A 339 21.55 25.40 4.53
CA TYR A 339 22.68 24.50 4.47
C TYR A 339 22.93 24.23 3.01
N VAL A 340 23.81 25.05 2.45
CA VAL A 340 24.05 25.08 1.03
C VAL A 340 25.15 24.09 0.76
N PHE A 341 24.71 23.05 0.10
CA PHE A 341 25.62 22.28 -0.72
C PHE A 341 25.76 23.10 -2.00
N HIS A 342 26.64 24.12 -1.93
CA HIS A 342 26.82 25.10 -3.01
C HIS A 342 27.25 24.36 -4.27
N LYS A 343 26.93 24.94 -5.43
CA LYS A 343 27.31 24.44 -6.75
C LYS A 343 28.83 24.45 -6.94
N ASP A 344 29.57 25.26 -6.16
CA ASP A 344 31.05 25.24 -6.11
C ASP A 344 31.59 24.11 -5.20
N GLY A 345 30.69 23.30 -4.63
CA GLY A 345 31.02 22.17 -3.78
C GLY A 345 31.58 22.55 -2.42
N SER A 346 31.76 23.85 -2.13
CA SER A 346 32.07 24.31 -0.79
C SER A 346 30.93 23.80 0.08
N PHE A 347 31.32 22.98 1.07
CA PHE A 347 30.39 22.76 2.15
C PHE A 347 30.32 24.08 2.89
N TYR A 348 29.41 24.89 2.39
CA TYR A 348 28.77 25.92 3.12
C TYR A 348 27.73 25.20 3.94
N ALA A 349 28.28 24.54 4.94
CA ALA A 349 27.86 24.90 6.26
C ALA A 349 27.66 26.43 6.22
N PRO A 350 26.39 26.91 6.17
CA PRO A 350 26.12 28.33 6.33
C PRO A 350 26.63 28.75 7.69
N LEU A 351 26.95 27.74 8.53
CA LEU A 351 27.58 27.83 9.80
C LEU A 351 28.85 26.96 9.97
N ALA A 352 28.77 25.64 10.25
CA ALA A 352 29.97 24.83 10.61
C ALA A 352 29.83 23.29 10.47
N VAL A 353 30.97 22.59 10.46
CA VAL A 353 31.11 21.12 10.63
C VAL A 353 31.45 20.81 12.10
N ARG A 354 30.69 19.92 12.76
CA ARG A 354 30.92 19.48 14.16
C ARG A 354 31.20 17.96 14.23
N ALA A 355 32.10 17.51 15.10
CA ALA A 355 32.38 16.08 15.37
C ALA A 355 31.77 15.60 16.71
N GLY A 356 31.52 14.29 16.86
CA GLY A 356 30.74 13.68 17.95
C GLY A 356 31.31 12.40 18.61
N GLY A 357 30.46 11.70 19.37
CA GLY A 357 30.84 10.80 20.48
C GLY A 357 30.87 11.58 21.81
N SER A 358 31.61 11.13 22.83
CA SER A 358 31.95 11.96 24.01
C SER A 358 33.22 12.81 23.79
N LYS A 359 33.62 13.00 22.52
CA LYS A 359 34.93 13.55 22.16
C LYS A 359 34.80 14.60 21.05
N LYS A 360 35.73 15.56 21.08
CA LYS A 360 35.67 16.81 20.35
C LYS A 360 36.84 16.91 19.38
N LEU A 361 36.54 17.07 18.09
CA LEU A 361 37.49 17.56 17.08
C LEU A 361 37.30 19.08 16.99
N ALA A 362 38.32 19.85 17.36
CA ALA A 362 38.24 21.30 17.47
C ALA A 362 39.27 21.96 16.56
N VAL A 363 38.82 22.51 15.44
CA VAL A 363 39.50 23.66 14.84
C VAL A 363 39.12 24.86 15.73
N ARG A 364 40.05 25.34 16.57
CA ARG A 364 39.81 26.31 17.67
C ARG A 364 41.00 27.27 17.79
N SER A 365 40.71 28.56 17.93
CA SER A 365 41.66 29.59 18.37
C SER A 365 41.28 30.08 19.79
N ASP A 366 42.25 30.47 20.64
CA ASP A 366 42.02 31.09 21.97
C ASP A 366 42.16 32.64 21.96
N ASN A 367 42.60 33.22 20.83
CA ASN A 367 42.52 34.66 20.49
C ASN A 367 43.39 35.69 21.25
N ASN A 368 44.54 35.30 21.79
CA ASN A 368 45.56 36.25 22.28
C ASN A 368 46.69 36.50 21.26
N SER A 369 46.52 35.98 20.04
CA SER A 369 47.42 36.22 18.91
C SER A 369 47.19 37.63 18.34
N GLU A 370 48.24 38.40 18.05
CA GLU A 370 48.13 39.68 17.34
C GLU A 370 47.77 39.51 15.85
N LEU A 371 47.89 38.28 15.32
CA LEU A 371 47.80 37.97 13.89
C LEU A 371 47.01 36.67 13.65
N SER A 372 46.42 36.54 12.46
CA SER A 372 45.54 35.42 12.12
C SER A 372 46.31 34.11 12.11
N ALA A 373 45.78 33.05 12.72
CA ALA A 373 46.34 31.72 12.51
C ALA A 373 45.56 31.08 11.39
N HIS A 374 46.11 31.14 10.19
CA HIS A 374 45.54 30.38 9.13
C HIS A 374 46.11 28.99 9.17
N PHE A 375 45.20 28.03 9.24
CA PHE A 375 45.53 26.70 8.79
C PHE A 375 45.38 26.69 7.28
N ASN A 376 46.38 27.28 6.64
CA ASN A 376 46.34 27.40 5.21
C ASN A 376 46.86 26.11 4.61
N LEU A 377 46.12 25.71 3.60
CA LEU A 377 46.57 24.71 2.67
C LEU A 377 46.89 25.44 1.39
N TRP A 378 48.17 25.64 1.15
CA TRP A 378 48.65 26.26 -0.07
C TRP A 378 49.95 25.58 -0.52
N GLY A 379 50.45 25.89 -1.72
CA GLY A 379 51.67 25.27 -2.24
C GLY A 379 51.98 25.56 -3.70
N ALA A 380 53.17 25.16 -4.15
CA ALA A 380 53.70 25.35 -5.51
C ALA A 380 54.77 24.30 -5.89
N ALA A 381 55.38 24.36 -7.08
CA ALA A 381 56.19 23.28 -7.68
C ALA A 381 57.40 22.80 -6.84
N ASN A 382 58.06 23.73 -6.17
CA ASN A 382 59.26 23.53 -5.39
C ASN A 382 58.98 23.44 -3.88
N ARG A 383 57.75 23.75 -3.45
CA ARG A 383 57.24 23.63 -2.07
C ARG A 383 55.88 22.98 -2.15
N PRO A 384 55.86 21.66 -2.41
CA PRO A 384 54.70 20.99 -2.96
C PRO A 384 53.46 21.03 -2.07
N THR A 385 53.63 20.97 -0.76
CA THR A 385 52.55 21.17 0.19
C THR A 385 53.08 21.95 1.35
N VAL A 386 52.36 23.01 1.64
CA VAL A 386 52.53 23.77 2.85
C VAL A 386 51.22 23.63 3.57
N ILE A 387 51.26 22.82 4.63
CA ILE A 387 50.34 23.05 5.72
C ILE A 387 51.02 24.10 6.54
N GLU A 388 50.57 25.31 6.27
CA GLU A 388 51.12 26.47 6.90
C GLU A 388 50.25 26.80 8.10
N LEU A 389 50.95 27.07 9.19
CA LEU A 389 50.46 28.05 10.12
C LEU A 389 51.16 29.34 9.73
N ASP A 390 50.44 30.12 8.96
CA ASP A 390 50.81 31.48 8.69
C ASP A 390 49.87 32.42 9.39
N ASP A 391 50.35 33.65 9.39
CA ASP A 391 49.60 34.80 9.77
C ASP A 391 49.80 35.94 8.77
N ASP A 392 49.30 37.11 9.16
CA ASP A 392 49.24 38.27 8.30
C ASP A 392 50.62 38.93 8.07
N GLN A 393 51.60 38.63 8.93
CA GLN A 393 53.01 39.03 8.77
C GLN A 393 53.84 37.94 8.07
N GLY A 394 53.29 36.73 7.94
CA GLY A 394 53.81 35.65 7.13
C GLY A 394 53.81 34.32 7.88
N TRP A 395 54.60 33.38 7.39
CA TRP A 395 54.58 32.03 7.90
C TRP A 395 55.35 31.89 9.22
N HIS A 396 54.73 31.24 10.21
CA HIS A 396 55.35 30.92 11.50
C HIS A 396 56.13 29.64 11.39
N LEU A 397 55.40 28.62 10.98
CA LEU A 397 55.91 27.31 10.85
C LEU A 397 55.12 26.63 9.76
N TYR A 398 55.85 25.84 9.03
CA TYR A 398 55.25 24.88 8.16
C TYR A 398 55.94 23.57 8.40
N SER A 399 55.13 22.53 8.33
CA SER A 399 55.67 21.31 7.80
C SER A 399 55.56 21.43 6.29
N GLN A 400 56.71 21.38 5.63
CA GLN A 400 56.72 21.20 4.19
C GLN A 400 57.35 19.89 3.85
N ARG A 401 56.94 19.41 2.68
CA ARG A 401 57.72 18.42 1.97
C ARG A 401 58.77 19.14 1.14
N ASN A 402 59.99 18.63 1.14
CA ASN A 402 61.00 19.07 0.19
C ASN A 402 60.90 18.32 -1.13
N PRO A 403 61.56 18.84 -2.19
CA PRO A 403 61.61 18.15 -3.46
C PRO A 403 62.25 16.75 -3.38
N ASP A 404 63.22 16.55 -2.49
CA ASP A 404 63.90 15.25 -2.29
C ASP A 404 63.12 14.27 -1.37
N GLY A 405 61.95 14.69 -0.88
CA GLY A 405 61.08 13.88 -0.03
C GLY A 405 61.40 13.94 1.46
N SER A 406 62.48 14.59 1.88
CA SER A 406 62.66 14.89 3.30
C SER A 406 61.49 15.75 3.82
N ILE A 407 61.09 15.53 5.08
CA ILE A 407 60.20 16.46 5.78
C ILE A 407 61.09 17.54 6.35
N LEU A 408 60.77 18.76 6.00
CA LEU A 408 61.32 19.90 6.66
C LEU A 408 60.23 20.51 7.51
N PHE A 409 60.44 20.44 8.82
CA PHE A 409 59.70 21.24 9.76
C PHE A 409 60.52 22.49 10.02
N THR A 410 60.05 23.61 9.49
CA THR A 410 60.72 24.88 9.67
C THR A 410 59.89 25.74 10.59
N VAL A 411 60.56 26.34 11.57
CA VAL A 411 60.02 27.42 12.39
C VAL A 411 60.82 28.67 12.04
N ASN A 412 60.12 29.75 11.75
CA ASN A 412 60.71 31.05 11.50
C ASN A 412 61.05 31.72 12.84
N GLY A 413 62.11 31.25 13.52
CA GLY A 413 62.54 31.73 14.85
C GLY A 413 63.37 30.73 15.66
N ASP A 414 63.47 30.94 16.98
CA ASP A 414 64.26 30.12 17.92
C ASP A 414 63.46 28.95 18.54
N ILE A 415 64.18 27.94 19.06
CA ILE A 415 63.61 26.81 19.82
C ILE A 415 64.21 26.77 21.24
N MET A 416 63.38 26.95 22.27
CA MET A 416 63.79 27.06 23.68
C MET A 416 63.21 25.93 24.56
N ALA A 417 64.06 25.20 25.30
CA ALA A 417 63.66 24.06 26.14
C ALA A 417 63.93 24.31 27.65
N ASN A 418 62.87 24.51 28.45
CA ASN A 418 62.94 24.93 29.87
C ASN A 418 63.40 23.85 30.88
N ARG A 419 63.74 22.66 30.40
CA ARG A 419 64.12 21.49 31.22
C ARG A 419 65.32 20.81 30.56
N LYS A 420 65.42 19.49 30.67
CA LYS A 420 66.40 18.72 29.91
C LYS A 420 65.95 18.47 28.49
N LEU A 421 66.92 18.47 27.60
CA LEU A 421 66.78 17.81 26.31
C LEU A 421 67.33 16.39 26.47
N ASN A 422 66.48 15.39 26.25
CA ASN A 422 66.91 14.00 26.22
C ASN A 422 67.39 13.65 24.81
N VAL A 423 68.54 12.99 24.74
CA VAL A 423 69.08 12.43 23.50
C VAL A 423 69.46 10.98 23.79
N GLY A 424 68.51 10.06 23.65
CA GLY A 424 68.65 8.70 24.20
C GLY A 424 68.71 8.70 25.75
N ASP A 425 69.56 7.84 26.34
CA ASP A 425 69.76 7.77 27.80
C ASP A 425 70.60 8.95 28.36
N ALA A 426 71.22 9.73 27.47
CA ALA A 426 71.98 10.92 27.83
C ALA A 426 71.05 12.12 28.08
N THR A 427 71.40 12.91 29.09
CA THR A 427 70.66 14.12 29.47
C THR A 427 71.55 15.34 29.32
N PHE A 428 71.12 16.30 28.50
CA PHE A 428 71.57 17.69 28.61
C PHE A 428 70.72 18.39 29.66
N SER A 429 71.35 18.79 30.75
CA SER A 429 70.68 19.44 31.88
C SER A 429 70.66 20.96 31.73
N SER A 430 69.76 21.63 32.45
CA SER A 430 69.55 23.08 32.41
C SER A 430 70.67 23.90 33.08
N ASP A 431 71.52 23.26 33.88
CA ASP A 431 72.73 23.83 34.49
C ASP A 431 74.00 23.65 33.62
N GLY A 432 73.82 23.13 32.40
CA GLY A 432 74.92 22.79 31.51
C GLY A 432 75.66 21.50 31.88
N ASN A 433 75.23 20.80 32.94
CA ASN A 433 75.82 19.52 33.33
C ASN A 433 75.29 18.39 32.44
N ILE A 434 76.05 17.31 32.40
CA ILE A 434 75.73 16.12 31.63
C ILE A 434 75.79 14.92 32.58
N ASN A 435 74.74 14.12 32.56
CA ASN A 435 74.66 12.84 33.26
C ASN A 435 74.55 11.73 32.23
N GLY A 436 75.26 10.65 32.48
CA GLY A 436 75.19 9.44 31.67
C GLY A 436 76.03 8.33 32.27
N SER A 437 75.74 7.09 31.87
CA SER A 437 76.49 5.90 32.27
C SER A 437 77.99 6.01 32.01
N VAL A 438 78.37 6.81 31.00
CA VAL A 438 79.78 7.08 30.65
C VAL A 438 80.55 7.81 31.77
N TRP A 439 79.86 8.53 32.66
CA TRP A 439 80.46 9.28 33.76
C TRP A 439 80.27 8.62 35.13
N GLY A 440 79.59 7.47 35.19
CA GLY A 440 79.19 6.85 36.47
C GLY A 440 78.30 7.76 37.34
N GLY A 441 77.69 8.79 36.75
CA GLY A 441 77.01 9.87 37.45
C GLY A 441 77.18 11.21 36.71
N TRP A 442 77.35 12.30 37.46
CA TRP A 442 77.52 13.62 36.88
C TRP A 442 78.94 13.86 36.36
N LEU A 443 79.03 14.59 35.24
CA LEU A 443 80.31 14.97 34.64
C LEU A 443 81.20 15.77 35.62
N ASN A 444 80.63 16.67 36.42
CA ASN A 444 81.42 17.49 37.36
C ASN A 444 82.08 16.64 38.46
N ASP A 445 81.36 15.65 39.01
CA ASP A 445 81.86 14.77 40.07
C ASP A 445 82.94 13.85 39.51
N TRP A 446 82.73 13.37 38.28
CA TRP A 446 83.74 12.60 37.58
C TRP A 446 85.02 13.41 37.37
N LEU A 447 84.91 14.67 36.93
CA LEU A 447 86.07 15.55 36.72
C LEU A 447 86.85 15.82 38.02
N ASN A 448 86.14 16.09 39.12
CA ASN A 448 86.77 16.43 40.39
C ASN A 448 87.44 15.24 41.09
N ASN A 449 86.90 14.03 40.92
CA ASN A 449 87.39 12.83 41.60
C ASN A 449 88.46 12.07 40.82
N ASN A 450 88.61 12.31 39.50
CA ASN A 450 89.47 11.50 38.62
C ASN A 450 90.65 12.26 37.99
N LEU A 451 90.73 13.60 38.10
CA LEU A 451 91.78 14.40 37.45
C LEU A 451 92.68 15.17 38.44
N SER A 452 93.98 15.17 38.16
CA SER A 452 94.97 15.95 38.92
C SER A 452 94.87 17.45 38.64
N ARG A 453 95.14 18.25 39.68
CA ARG A 453 95.28 19.70 39.55
C ARG A 453 96.58 20.05 38.81
N LYS A 454 96.64 21.21 38.16
CA LYS A 454 97.82 21.66 37.40
C LYS A 454 99.02 22.00 38.32
N ASN A 455 100.20 21.48 37.97
CA ASN A 455 101.47 21.66 38.70
C ASN A 455 102.16 23.02 38.40
N THR A 456 103.11 23.45 39.25
CA THR A 456 103.83 24.73 39.12
C THR A 456 105.36 24.57 39.26
N ALA A 457 106.16 25.49 38.70
CA ALA A 457 107.63 25.42 38.73
C ALA A 457 108.31 26.80 38.58
N SER A 458 109.55 26.91 39.05
CA SER A 458 110.52 27.98 38.77
C SER A 458 111.74 27.37 38.06
N LEU A 459 112.03 27.84 36.84
CA LEU A 459 113.00 27.22 35.92
C LEU A 459 114.38 27.91 35.92
N GLU A 460 114.74 28.57 37.02
CA GLU A 460 116.04 29.24 37.19
C GLU A 460 117.21 28.24 37.34
N THR A 461 118.46 28.72 37.25
CA THR A 461 119.68 27.90 37.39
C THR A 461 119.73 27.14 38.71
N ASN A 462 119.31 27.79 39.81
CA ASN A 462 118.96 27.12 41.06
C ASN A 462 117.43 27.20 41.20
N GLY A 463 116.71 26.20 40.67
CA GLY A 463 115.26 26.23 40.46
C GLY A 463 114.50 25.10 41.17
N TRP A 464 113.19 25.04 40.95
CA TRP A 464 112.32 24.02 41.54
C TRP A 464 111.08 23.68 40.71
N PHE A 465 110.55 22.47 40.88
CA PHE A 465 109.25 22.02 40.40
C PHE A 465 108.40 21.56 41.60
N LYS A 466 107.12 21.94 41.64
CA LYS A 466 106.15 21.54 42.66
C LYS A 466 104.94 20.86 42.03
N ASP A 467 104.72 19.62 42.43
CA ASP A 467 103.50 18.89 42.15
C ASP A 467 102.34 19.43 43.03
N ALA A 468 101.28 19.92 42.41
CA ALA A 468 100.09 20.46 43.08
C ALA A 468 99.15 19.38 43.60
N SER A 469 99.29 18.14 43.11
CA SER A 469 98.49 17.01 43.57
C SER A 469 99.06 16.38 44.85
N THR A 470 100.38 16.22 44.95
CA THR A 470 101.03 15.56 46.10
C THR A 470 101.78 16.51 47.04
N GLY A 471 102.11 17.71 46.58
CA GLY A 471 102.98 18.63 47.33
C GLY A 471 104.47 18.30 47.23
N LEU A 472 104.88 17.29 46.45
CA LEU A 472 106.29 16.96 46.22
C LEU A 472 107.01 18.12 45.53
N ILE A 473 108.20 18.44 46.00
CA ILE A 473 109.06 19.50 45.49
C ILE A 473 110.41 18.89 45.09
N ILE A 474 110.84 19.15 43.86
CA ILE A 474 112.17 18.83 43.36
C ILE A 474 112.89 20.14 43.12
N GLN A 475 114.09 20.28 43.68
CA GLN A 475 114.90 21.48 43.57
C GLN A 475 116.29 21.12 43.06
N TRP A 476 116.91 22.01 42.30
CA TRP A 476 118.24 21.79 41.73
C TRP A 476 119.09 23.05 41.80
N GLY A 477 120.39 22.90 41.61
CA GLY A 477 121.31 24.03 41.50
C GLY A 477 122.79 23.64 41.38
N ILE A 478 123.68 24.64 41.38
CA ILE A 478 125.14 24.46 41.31
C ILE A 478 125.85 25.29 42.39
N THR A 479 126.92 24.72 42.96
CA THR A 479 127.75 25.34 44.00
C THR A 479 129.21 25.42 43.56
N GLY A 480 129.85 26.57 43.78
CA GLY A 480 131.24 26.82 43.40
C GLY A 480 132.28 25.93 44.10
N GLY A 481 133.39 25.63 43.41
CA GLY A 481 134.40 24.68 43.87
C GLY A 481 135.37 25.18 44.96
N ASN A 482 135.87 24.25 45.77
CA ASN A 482 136.83 24.46 46.87
C ASN A 482 137.60 23.13 47.15
N LEU A 483 138.50 23.09 48.13
CA LEU A 483 139.26 21.89 48.55
C LEU A 483 138.65 21.19 49.78
N ASN A 484 137.32 21.30 49.99
CA ASN A 484 136.61 20.75 51.16
C ASN A 484 135.07 20.81 50.99
N LYS A 485 134.29 20.54 52.03
CA LYS A 485 132.81 20.61 52.00
C LYS A 485 132.26 22.04 52.08
N ALA A 486 131.12 22.31 51.43
CA ALA A 486 130.39 23.58 51.45
C ALA A 486 128.91 23.39 51.85
N VAL A 487 128.30 24.39 52.50
CA VAL A 487 126.87 24.42 52.84
C VAL A 487 126.11 25.33 51.86
N VAL A 488 124.95 24.88 51.36
CA VAL A 488 124.17 25.52 50.27
C VAL A 488 122.72 25.70 50.69
N ASN A 489 122.10 26.84 50.38
CA ASN A 489 120.66 27.06 50.59
C ASN A 489 119.83 26.58 49.40
N LEU A 490 118.67 25.97 49.66
CA LEU A 490 117.68 25.57 48.66
C LEU A 490 116.82 26.76 48.18
N PRO A 491 116.36 26.78 46.91
CA PRO A 491 115.55 27.87 46.33
C PRO A 491 114.25 28.18 47.09
N ILE A 492 113.56 27.14 47.54
CA ILE A 492 112.46 27.22 48.50
C ILE A 492 112.71 26.22 49.63
N PRO A 493 112.33 26.50 50.88
CA PRO A 493 112.34 25.49 51.93
C PRO A 493 111.41 24.33 51.54
N PHE A 494 111.78 23.10 51.88
CA PHE A 494 110.83 22.00 51.92
C PHE A 494 109.85 22.23 53.10
N PRO A 495 108.55 22.47 52.84
CA PRO A 495 107.61 22.84 53.90
C PRO A 495 107.52 21.83 55.05
N ASN A 496 107.72 20.53 54.74
CA ASN A 496 107.66 19.46 55.71
C ASN A 496 109.03 18.81 55.95
N ALA A 497 109.70 18.29 54.90
CA ALA A 497 110.96 17.56 55.04
C ALA A 497 111.77 17.44 53.74
N GLY A 498 113.09 17.57 53.83
CA GLY A 498 114.02 17.11 52.80
C GLY A 498 114.18 15.58 52.84
N LEU A 499 114.00 14.92 51.70
CA LEU A 499 113.95 13.45 51.61
C LEU A 499 115.24 12.84 51.05
N TRP A 500 115.81 13.47 50.02
CA TRP A 500 117.01 12.94 49.35
C TRP A 500 117.80 14.05 48.64
N SER A 501 119.11 13.89 48.53
CA SER A 501 119.98 14.77 47.73
C SER A 501 121.09 14.00 47.03
N LEU A 502 121.55 14.53 45.90
CA LEU A 502 122.70 14.03 45.15
C LEU A 502 123.55 15.20 44.66
N GLY A 503 124.87 15.02 44.64
CA GLY A 503 125.83 16.00 44.13
C GLY A 503 126.79 15.34 43.15
N TRP A 504 127.17 16.06 42.09
CA TRP A 504 128.10 15.60 41.05
C TRP A 504 128.97 16.75 40.52
N VAL A 505 130.11 16.45 39.90
CA VAL A 505 131.02 17.46 39.33
C VAL A 505 130.35 18.21 38.16
N ALA A 506 130.44 19.54 38.16
CA ALA A 506 129.72 20.42 37.23
C ALA A 506 130.56 20.94 36.04
N GLY A 507 131.76 20.40 35.81
CA GLY A 507 132.75 20.88 34.82
C GLY A 507 133.02 19.92 33.65
N THR A 508 133.90 20.29 32.70
CA THR A 508 134.22 19.49 31.50
C THR A 508 135.03 18.23 31.81
N LEU A 509 134.76 17.16 31.07
CA LEU A 509 135.35 15.84 31.25
C LEU A 509 136.63 15.69 30.42
N ASP A 510 137.78 15.93 31.03
CA ASP A 510 139.08 15.56 30.45
C ASP A 510 139.66 14.31 31.14
N MET A 511 140.55 13.57 30.47
CA MET A 511 141.10 12.31 30.98
C MET A 511 141.89 12.51 32.28
N GLY A 512 141.46 11.82 33.35
CA GLY A 512 141.97 11.91 34.73
C GLY A 512 140.98 12.50 35.74
N ASN A 513 139.86 13.06 35.28
CA ASN A 513 138.83 13.65 36.16
C ASN A 513 137.89 12.62 36.81
N ASP A 514 137.98 11.35 36.42
CA ASP A 514 137.25 10.23 37.04
C ASP A 514 137.83 9.82 38.40
N ASP A 515 139.00 10.36 38.77
CA ASP A 515 139.62 10.17 40.08
C ASP A 515 139.04 11.10 41.19
N TRP A 516 138.08 11.99 40.88
CA TRP A 516 137.57 13.01 41.81
C TRP A 516 136.17 12.68 42.38
N SER A 517 135.97 12.91 43.69
CA SER A 517 134.72 12.53 44.39
C SER A 517 133.88 13.74 44.85
N ASN A 518 132.73 14.00 44.20
CA ASN A 518 131.72 14.98 44.63
C ASN A 518 130.43 14.29 45.12
N SER A 519 129.78 14.87 46.13
CA SER A 519 128.57 14.34 46.77
C SER A 519 127.74 15.46 47.39
N ALA A 520 126.45 15.23 47.62
CA ALA A 520 125.58 16.14 48.37
C ALA A 520 124.77 15.37 49.41
N SER A 521 124.66 15.93 50.60
CA SER A 521 123.82 15.44 51.70
C SER A 521 122.94 16.56 52.21
N LEU A 522 121.66 16.26 52.49
CA LEU A 522 120.78 17.20 53.18
C LEU A 522 121.33 17.54 54.57
N LEU A 523 121.35 18.83 54.90
CA LEU A 523 121.70 19.34 56.22
C LEU A 523 120.43 19.67 57.03
N ASN A 524 119.44 20.29 56.38
CA ASN A 524 118.11 20.56 56.91
C ASN A 524 117.13 20.89 55.76
N ASN A 525 115.88 21.24 56.08
CA ASN A 525 114.82 21.48 55.08
C ASN A 525 115.08 22.66 54.13
N SER A 526 116.08 23.48 54.40
CA SER A 526 116.44 24.63 53.57
C SER A 526 117.88 24.56 53.08
N GLN A 527 118.66 23.53 53.45
CA GLN A 527 120.10 23.52 53.21
C GLN A 527 120.68 22.13 52.91
N LEU A 528 121.71 22.10 52.05
CA LEU A 528 122.57 20.95 51.74
C LEU A 528 123.99 21.16 52.24
N THR A 529 124.71 20.07 52.48
CA THR A 529 126.18 20.02 52.52
C THR A 529 126.66 19.30 51.27
N VAL A 530 127.48 19.96 50.45
CA VAL A 530 128.06 19.40 49.23
C VAL A 530 129.58 19.27 49.37
N THR A 531 130.18 18.17 48.95
CA THR A 531 131.65 18.07 48.84
C THR A 531 132.08 18.76 47.56
N THR A 532 133.01 19.73 47.67
CA THR A 532 133.74 20.27 46.54
C THR A 532 135.19 19.87 46.69
N ASP A 533 135.81 19.40 45.62
CA ASP A 533 137.19 18.95 45.63
C ASP A 533 137.94 19.61 44.48
N HIS A 534 139.25 19.79 44.66
CA HIS A 534 140.17 20.34 43.66
C HIS A 534 139.69 21.62 42.95
N TRP A 535 138.93 22.47 43.65
CA TRP A 535 138.39 23.74 43.15
C TRP A 535 137.31 23.61 42.05
N TRP A 536 136.73 22.43 41.87
CA TRP A 536 135.63 22.21 40.93
C TRP A 536 134.25 22.30 41.56
N SER A 537 133.32 22.94 40.84
CA SER A 537 131.94 23.15 41.26
C SER A 537 131.15 21.83 41.32
N THR A 538 130.17 21.77 42.23
CA THR A 538 129.25 20.64 42.39
C THR A 538 127.83 21.05 42.00
N ALA A 539 127.25 20.37 41.01
CA ALA A 539 125.82 20.44 40.72
C ALA A 539 125.08 19.51 41.67
N TRP A 540 123.90 19.91 42.12
CA TRP A 540 123.11 19.14 43.07
C TRP A 540 121.63 19.16 42.72
N ILE A 541 120.96 18.11 43.17
CA ILE A 541 119.51 17.97 43.18
C ILE A 541 119.08 17.56 44.57
N ALA A 542 117.96 18.13 45.03
CA ALA A 542 117.33 17.81 46.29
C ALA A 542 115.84 17.58 46.09
N ILE A 543 115.30 16.55 46.74
CA ILE A 543 113.89 16.19 46.67
C ILE A 543 113.31 16.23 48.08
N GLY A 544 112.12 16.79 48.22
CA GLY A 544 111.43 16.93 49.50
C GLY A 544 109.97 17.32 49.32
N LYS A 545 109.30 17.64 50.42
CA LYS A 545 107.88 18.03 50.44
C LYS A 545 107.56 18.93 51.61
#